data_AF-A0A1Y2HDA5-F1
#
_entry.id   AF-A0A1Y2HDA5-F1
#
_cell.length_a   1.000
_cell.length_b   1.000
_cell.length_c   1.000
_cell.angle_alpha   90.00
_cell.angle_beta   90.00
_cell.angle_gamma   90.00
#
_symmetry.space_group_name_H-M   'P 1'
#
loop_
_entity.id
_entity.type
_entity.pdbx_description
1 polymer ?
#
loop_
_entity_poly.entity_id
_entity_poly.type
_entity_poly.pdbx_seq_one_letter_code
_entity_poly.pdbx_strand_id
1 'polypeptide(L)'
;MSSNPPLLSAGPSASTQSTIATLLPSGIENQRNECFAIAVVQVLLQCQPFTNWLTLFTGYTRKYNASSQLFPVAAALSSLFDAMSPPCVNPTLPTISPLMCAIRKYHPWARADIPDGQQSDAAIFLGILLHCLFVEAEATFPTRPVIANFLYSMYKTDFDATHNGVILLDISHHKVTTFEKALQLSLKWSYTYCPPDMLFMSVNRNHLEIQKIRKHVNVPTMLNLSNYFDSAVGTNDAMYRRSGVVYHSGATFWHGHCTAHVRLSHALERDVWMYTNDRSCRHERDSACIAAAGAGRDTVLVAYEKVDEHLLEVDEFPEPLPRMLPDEIMAFSDQDGEGAATGGSGETGEDEDGEHAMTETDASEDEDESPPPAPAPPRKLTANQHKRLRKKMKRIGFAHIPGLTDMKFLGALHDLDREQLCLLLARISAPPIAARRQGLKRTQQPWRNRHRIRSPALSLAQALALEFRRHVTQQPNLMLTITR
;
A
#
# COMPACT_ATOMS: atom_id res chain seq x y z
N MET A 1 -63.95 9.92 56.36
CA MET A 1 -63.16 8.99 55.52
C MET A 1 -62.75 9.71 54.25
N SER A 2 -61.54 10.25 54.22
CA SER A 2 -60.82 10.57 52.96
C SER A 2 -59.39 10.90 53.35
N SER A 3 -58.52 9.91 53.23
CA SER A 3 -57.08 10.00 53.44
C SER A 3 -56.41 10.40 52.13
N ASN A 4 -55.90 11.63 52.05
CA ASN A 4 -55.04 12.05 50.96
C ASN A 4 -53.63 11.45 51.18
N PRO A 5 -53.03 10.77 50.19
CA PRO A 5 -51.65 10.33 50.27
C PRO A 5 -50.68 11.50 50.03
N PRO A 6 -49.42 11.40 50.49
CA PRO A 6 -48.45 12.47 50.40
C PRO A 6 -47.87 12.61 48.99
N LEU A 7 -47.62 13.86 48.60
CA LEU A 7 -46.90 14.27 47.40
C LEU A 7 -45.56 13.54 47.28
N LEU A 8 -45.45 12.66 46.29
CA LEU A 8 -44.18 12.11 45.83
C LEU A 8 -43.42 13.19 45.04
N SER A 9 -42.24 13.49 45.57
CA SER A 9 -41.12 14.21 44.99
C SER A 9 -41.00 14.04 43.46
N ALA A 10 -40.93 15.17 42.75
CA ALA A 10 -40.58 15.22 41.34
C ALA A 10 -39.17 14.67 41.14
N GLY A 11 -39.06 13.49 40.51
CA GLY A 11 -37.80 12.94 40.06
C GLY A 11 -37.13 13.85 39.01
N PRO A 12 -35.79 13.85 38.91
CA PRO A 12 -35.08 14.64 37.90
C PRO A 12 -35.55 14.22 36.51
N SER A 13 -36.02 15.22 35.75
CA SER A 13 -36.48 15.09 34.38
C SER A 13 -35.41 14.43 33.50
N ALA A 14 -35.71 13.21 33.05
CA ALA A 14 -34.98 12.51 32.01
C ALA A 14 -35.18 13.22 30.66
N SER A 15 -34.35 14.20 30.32
CA SER A 15 -34.20 14.66 28.92
C SER A 15 -32.97 15.56 28.68
N THR A 16 -31.89 15.34 29.42
CA THR A 16 -30.56 15.87 29.03
C THR A 16 -29.71 14.71 28.51
N GLN A 17 -30.29 13.88 27.63
CA GLN A 17 -29.47 13.17 26.65
C GLN A 17 -28.89 14.27 25.78
N SER A 18 -27.70 14.71 26.19
CA SER A 18 -26.81 15.58 25.44
C SER A 18 -26.76 15.01 24.03
N THR A 19 -27.49 15.66 23.13
CA THR A 19 -27.40 15.49 21.69
C THR A 19 -26.02 16.00 21.29
N ILE A 20 -24.96 15.28 21.69
CA ILE A 20 -23.69 15.30 20.99
C ILE A 20 -24.04 14.66 19.65
N ALA A 21 -24.72 15.43 18.80
CA ALA A 21 -24.88 15.11 17.40
C ALA A 21 -23.46 14.98 16.92
N THR A 22 -23.00 13.74 16.75
CA THR A 22 -21.64 13.41 16.32
C THR A 22 -21.42 14.23 15.06
N LEU A 23 -20.62 15.28 15.19
CA LEU A 23 -20.43 16.24 14.12
C LEU A 23 -19.78 15.47 12.98
N LEU A 24 -20.51 15.30 11.89
CA LEU A 24 -19.99 14.62 10.72
C LEU A 24 -18.77 15.39 10.22
N PRO A 25 -17.71 14.68 9.81
CA PRO A 25 -16.63 15.27 9.05
C PRO A 25 -17.19 16.03 7.83
N SER A 26 -16.58 17.17 7.52
CA SER A 26 -16.94 17.93 6.32
C SER A 26 -16.67 17.08 5.06
N GLY A 27 -17.53 17.24 4.05
CA GLY A 27 -17.27 16.69 2.72
C GLY A 27 -16.09 17.38 2.04
N ILE A 28 -15.61 16.80 0.94
CA ILE A 28 -14.49 17.34 0.15
C ILE A 28 -15.02 17.85 -1.20
N GLU A 29 -14.58 19.03 -1.62
CA GLU A 29 -14.93 19.59 -2.92
C GLU A 29 -14.28 18.80 -4.07
N ASN A 30 -15.10 18.23 -4.94
CA ASN A 30 -14.68 17.64 -6.20
C ASN A 30 -14.55 18.71 -7.27
N GLN A 31 -13.31 19.04 -7.66
CA GLN A 31 -13.04 20.08 -8.65
C GLN A 31 -12.82 19.52 -10.06
N ARG A 32 -12.30 18.29 -10.18
CA ARG A 32 -11.71 17.79 -11.43
C ARG A 32 -11.89 16.29 -11.66
N ASN A 33 -13.09 15.75 -11.41
CA ASN A 33 -13.38 14.32 -11.49
C ASN A 33 -12.59 13.49 -10.48
N GLU A 34 -12.35 14.04 -9.29
CA GLU A 34 -11.49 13.49 -8.23
C GLU A 34 -12.29 12.65 -7.21
N CYS A 35 -13.55 12.31 -7.51
CA CYS A 35 -14.42 11.52 -6.63
C CYS A 35 -13.80 10.18 -6.17
N PHE A 36 -12.97 9.54 -7.01
CA PHE A 36 -12.26 8.30 -6.65
C PHE A 36 -11.26 8.55 -5.51
N ALA A 37 -10.50 9.65 -5.60
CA ALA A 37 -9.51 10.03 -4.60
C ALA A 37 -10.21 10.49 -3.31
N ILE A 38 -11.29 11.26 -3.43
CA ILE A 38 -12.09 11.70 -2.29
C ILE A 38 -12.64 10.50 -1.52
N ALA A 39 -13.25 9.53 -2.21
CA ALA A 39 -13.79 8.34 -1.58
C ALA A 39 -12.73 7.53 -0.83
N VAL A 40 -11.53 7.37 -1.41
CA VAL A 40 -10.40 6.66 -0.77
C VAL A 40 -9.86 7.43 0.44
N VAL A 41 -9.64 8.74 0.30
CA VAL A 41 -9.12 9.59 1.38
C VAL A 41 -10.09 9.63 2.56
N GLN A 42 -11.40 9.70 2.31
CA GLN A 42 -12.40 9.64 3.38
C GLN A 42 -12.35 8.29 4.12
N VAL A 43 -12.17 7.16 3.41
CA VAL A 43 -12.00 5.86 4.06
C VAL A 43 -10.74 5.84 4.94
N LEU A 44 -9.62 6.36 4.45
CA LEU A 44 -8.36 6.38 5.18
C LEU A 44 -8.42 7.27 6.42
N LEU A 45 -8.93 8.49 6.29
CA LEU A 45 -8.90 9.49 7.37
C LEU A 45 -9.91 9.25 8.50
N GLN A 46 -10.89 8.37 8.29
CA GLN A 46 -11.77 7.89 9.36
C GLN A 46 -11.30 6.57 9.97
N CYS A 47 -10.20 5.99 9.47
CA CYS A 47 -9.65 4.76 10.02
C CYS A 47 -8.63 5.09 11.11
N GLN A 48 -8.90 4.64 12.34
CA GLN A 48 -8.13 5.04 13.51
C GLN A 48 -6.63 4.70 13.41
N PRO A 49 -6.21 3.49 13.01
CA PRO A 49 -4.80 3.16 12.89
C PRO A 49 -4.07 4.08 11.90
N PHE A 50 -4.70 4.39 10.77
CA PHE A 50 -4.13 5.28 9.77
C PHE A 50 -4.02 6.72 10.27
N THR A 51 -5.06 7.24 10.92
CA THR A 51 -5.07 8.60 11.46
C THR A 51 -4.08 8.77 12.61
N ASN A 52 -3.95 7.77 13.48
CA ASN A 52 -2.92 7.72 14.53
C ASN A 52 -1.53 7.77 13.90
N TRP A 53 -1.28 6.92 12.91
CA TRP A 53 -0.02 6.90 12.16
C TRP A 53 0.26 8.27 11.51
N LEU A 54 -0.70 8.86 10.81
CA LEU A 54 -0.54 10.15 10.15
C LEU A 54 -0.24 11.27 11.15
N THR A 55 -0.91 11.27 12.30
CA THR A 55 -0.70 12.25 13.37
C THR A 55 0.71 12.14 13.95
N LEU A 56 1.16 10.92 14.27
CA LEU A 56 2.52 10.66 14.76
C LEU A 56 3.57 11.05 13.71
N PHE A 57 3.38 10.64 12.47
CA PHE A 57 4.28 10.92 11.36
C PHE A 57 4.42 12.43 11.13
N THR A 58 3.30 13.15 11.11
CA THR A 58 3.31 14.60 10.87
C THR A 58 3.80 15.39 12.08
N GLY A 59 3.51 14.94 13.31
CA GLY A 59 4.07 15.52 14.53
C GLY A 59 5.60 15.42 14.56
N TYR A 60 6.13 14.25 14.20
CA TYR A 60 7.57 14.06 14.10
C TYR A 60 8.20 14.91 13.00
N THR A 61 7.66 14.88 11.79
CA THR A 61 8.23 15.66 10.67
C THR A 61 8.21 17.17 10.94
N ARG A 62 7.18 17.71 11.61
CA ARG A 62 7.15 19.11 12.06
C ARG A 62 8.28 19.44 13.05
N LYS A 63 8.59 18.54 13.98
CA LYS A 63 9.63 18.75 15.00
C LYS A 63 11.04 18.73 14.43
N TYR A 64 11.32 17.80 13.50
CA TYR A 64 12.68 17.56 13.00
C TYR A 64 12.97 18.21 11.64
N ASN A 65 11.95 18.72 10.95
CA ASN A 65 12.12 19.35 9.64
C ASN A 65 11.28 20.63 9.53
N ALA A 66 11.90 21.76 9.87
CA ALA A 66 11.30 23.08 9.68
C ALA A 66 10.95 23.36 8.20
N SER A 67 11.62 22.66 7.27
CA SER A 67 11.30 22.65 5.86
C SER A 67 10.23 21.58 5.57
N SER A 68 8.96 21.98 5.61
CA SER A 68 7.78 21.19 5.19
C SER A 68 7.82 20.71 3.72
N GLN A 69 8.89 21.03 2.97
CA GLN A 69 9.07 20.65 1.58
C GLN A 69 9.48 19.18 1.37
N LEU A 70 9.98 18.50 2.40
CA LEU A 70 10.49 17.13 2.28
C LEU A 70 9.38 16.06 2.25
N PHE A 71 8.22 16.34 2.84
CA PHE A 71 7.12 15.39 2.98
C PHE A 71 5.78 15.98 2.47
N PRO A 72 5.73 16.41 1.20
CA PRO A 72 4.59 17.15 0.67
C PRO A 72 3.29 16.35 0.68
N VAL A 73 3.32 15.02 0.55
CA VAL A 73 2.12 14.17 0.50
C VAL A 73 1.52 14.04 1.89
N ALA A 74 2.30 13.66 2.90
CA ALA A 74 1.83 13.57 4.27
C ALA A 74 1.38 14.94 4.82
N ALA A 75 2.10 16.01 4.51
CA ALA A 75 1.72 17.37 4.91
C ALA A 75 0.38 17.80 4.30
N ALA A 76 0.17 17.54 3.00
CA ALA A 76 -1.10 17.83 2.34
C ALA A 76 -2.25 16.99 2.90
N LEU A 77 -2.01 15.72 3.21
CA LEU A 77 -3.01 14.82 3.79
C LEU A 77 -3.37 15.22 5.23
N SER A 78 -2.39 15.61 6.05
CA SER A 78 -2.63 16.15 7.40
C SER A 78 -3.41 17.46 7.35
N SER A 79 -3.07 18.36 6.43
CA SER A 79 -3.79 19.63 6.27
C SER A 79 -5.25 19.39 5.87
N LEU A 80 -5.50 18.38 5.02
CA LEU A 80 -6.83 17.96 4.62
C LEU A 80 -7.61 17.35 5.80
N PHE A 81 -6.97 16.51 6.61
CA PHE A 81 -7.56 15.95 7.83
C PHE A 81 -7.96 17.03 8.84
N ASP A 82 -7.08 18.01 9.07
CA ASP A 82 -7.34 19.15 9.95
C ASP A 82 -8.52 19.99 9.43
N ALA A 83 -8.60 20.22 8.12
CA ALA A 83 -9.69 20.98 7.49
C ALA A 83 -11.05 20.27 7.50
N MET A 84 -11.08 18.93 7.61
CA MET A 84 -12.32 18.15 7.73
C MET A 84 -12.83 18.03 9.16
N SER A 85 -11.97 18.28 10.16
CA SER A 85 -12.32 18.18 11.57
C SER A 85 -13.31 19.29 11.99
N PRO A 86 -14.43 18.96 12.66
CA PRO A 86 -15.29 19.96 13.28
C PRO A 86 -14.60 20.60 14.51
N PRO A 87 -14.95 21.85 14.89
CA PRO A 87 -15.78 22.83 14.21
C PRO A 87 -14.89 23.76 13.38
N CYS A 88 -14.58 23.38 12.14
CA CYS A 88 -13.87 24.30 11.26
C CYS A 88 -14.74 25.55 11.04
N VAL A 89 -14.28 26.70 11.55
CA VAL A 89 -14.97 28.01 11.48
C VAL A 89 -14.99 28.55 10.03
N ASN A 90 -14.21 27.97 9.12
CA ASN A 90 -14.13 28.41 7.75
C ASN A 90 -15.27 27.81 6.89
N PRO A 91 -16.04 28.63 6.17
CA PRO A 91 -17.14 28.16 5.32
C PRO A 91 -16.65 27.45 4.04
N THR A 92 -15.35 27.53 3.71
CA THR A 92 -14.79 26.92 2.51
C THR A 92 -14.57 25.43 2.72
N LEU A 93 -15.23 24.61 1.88
CA LEU A 93 -15.01 23.17 1.88
C LEU A 93 -13.55 22.85 1.52
N PRO A 94 -12.94 21.86 2.19
CA PRO A 94 -11.60 21.41 1.85
C PRO A 94 -11.56 20.85 0.42
N THR A 95 -10.41 20.97 -0.23
CA THR A 95 -10.16 20.48 -1.59
C THR A 95 -9.09 19.40 -1.58
N ILE A 96 -9.21 18.41 -2.47
CA ILE A 96 -8.19 17.35 -2.59
C ILE A 96 -7.01 17.75 -3.48
N SER A 97 -7.13 18.85 -4.22
CA SER A 97 -6.15 19.27 -5.21
C SER A 97 -4.72 19.48 -4.67
N PRO A 98 -4.49 20.01 -3.45
CA PRO A 98 -3.13 20.07 -2.87
C PRO A 98 -2.48 18.68 -2.74
N LEU A 99 -3.25 17.68 -2.29
CA LEU A 99 -2.79 16.30 -2.18
C LEU A 99 -2.48 15.71 -3.56
N MET A 100 -3.38 15.91 -4.54
CA MET A 100 -3.16 15.43 -5.91
C MET A 100 -1.93 16.06 -6.55
N CYS A 101 -1.68 17.36 -6.29
CA CYS A 101 -0.50 18.07 -6.75
C CYS A 101 0.78 17.49 -6.11
N ALA A 102 0.76 17.24 -4.80
CA ALA A 102 1.87 16.63 -4.07
C ALA A 102 2.21 15.24 -4.65
N ILE A 103 1.22 14.37 -4.84
CA ILE A 103 1.42 13.03 -5.43
C ILE A 103 2.05 13.10 -6.81
N ARG A 104 1.52 13.94 -7.72
CA ARG A 104 2.05 14.08 -9.10
C ARG A 104 3.42 14.75 -9.18
N LYS A 105 3.79 15.54 -8.18
CA LYS A 105 5.12 16.16 -8.06
C LYS A 105 6.12 15.14 -7.53
N TYR A 106 5.74 14.40 -6.49
CA TYR A 106 6.61 13.44 -5.82
C TYR A 106 6.86 12.21 -6.68
N HIS A 107 5.87 11.77 -7.47
CA HIS A 107 5.99 10.54 -8.24
C HIS A 107 5.69 10.69 -9.74
N PRO A 108 6.71 10.66 -10.64
CA PRO A 108 6.53 10.95 -12.06
C PRO A 108 5.54 10.03 -12.81
N TRP A 109 5.52 8.72 -12.51
CA TRP A 109 4.56 7.76 -13.08
C TRP A 109 3.11 8.01 -12.64
N ALA A 110 2.87 8.61 -11.47
CA ALA A 110 1.51 8.98 -11.05
C ALA A 110 0.84 9.94 -12.05
N ARG A 111 1.60 10.68 -12.86
CA ARG A 111 1.05 11.51 -13.95
C ARG A 111 0.44 10.69 -15.08
N ALA A 112 0.93 9.48 -15.31
CA ALA A 112 0.41 8.57 -16.32
C ALA A 112 -0.87 7.88 -15.84
N ASP A 113 -0.88 7.44 -14.57
CA ASP A 113 -1.97 6.66 -13.98
C ASP A 113 -3.09 7.53 -13.38
N ILE A 114 -2.77 8.78 -13.02
CA ILE A 114 -3.71 9.77 -12.48
C ILE A 114 -3.57 11.10 -13.26
N PRO A 115 -3.99 11.15 -14.53
CA PRO A 115 -3.91 12.36 -15.33
C PRO A 115 -4.76 13.48 -14.73
N ASP A 116 -4.33 14.72 -14.89
CA ASP A 116 -5.09 15.87 -14.39
C ASP A 116 -6.46 15.98 -15.07
N GLY A 117 -7.51 16.12 -14.26
CA GLY A 117 -8.90 16.21 -14.73
C GLY A 117 -9.53 14.90 -15.20
N GLN A 118 -8.83 13.77 -15.13
CA GLN A 118 -9.34 12.48 -15.58
C GLN A 118 -9.73 11.59 -14.40
N GLN A 119 -10.73 10.74 -14.64
CA GLN A 119 -11.10 9.69 -13.71
C GLN A 119 -10.00 8.63 -13.68
N SER A 120 -9.76 8.07 -12.50
CA SER A 120 -8.84 6.96 -12.28
C SER A 120 -9.49 5.89 -11.41
N ASP A 121 -8.84 4.75 -11.33
CA ASP A 121 -9.28 3.65 -10.47
C ASP A 121 -8.94 3.93 -8.99
N ALA A 122 -9.88 3.65 -8.11
CA ALA A 122 -9.72 3.91 -6.68
C ALA A 122 -8.60 3.06 -6.04
N ALA A 123 -8.41 1.81 -6.48
CA ALA A 123 -7.36 0.95 -5.95
C ALA A 123 -5.98 1.36 -6.48
N ILE A 124 -5.88 1.77 -7.74
CA ILE A 124 -4.65 2.36 -8.30
C ILE A 124 -4.26 3.62 -7.52
N PHE A 125 -5.21 4.54 -7.30
CA PHE A 125 -4.97 5.74 -6.50
C PHE A 125 -4.49 5.41 -5.09
N LEU A 126 -5.15 4.48 -4.40
CA LEU A 126 -4.75 4.03 -3.07
C LEU A 126 -3.30 3.50 -3.08
N GLY A 127 -2.95 2.62 -4.02
CA GLY A 127 -1.60 2.06 -4.11
C GLY A 127 -0.53 3.14 -4.33
N ILE A 128 -0.81 4.13 -5.18
CA ILE A 128 0.08 5.27 -5.41
C ILE A 128 0.22 6.13 -4.16
N LEU A 129 -0.89 6.45 -3.49
CA LEU A 129 -0.89 7.24 -2.26
C LEU A 129 -0.08 6.55 -1.15
N LEU A 130 -0.35 5.27 -0.88
CA LEU A 130 0.35 4.49 0.13
C LEU A 130 1.84 4.38 -0.20
N HIS A 131 2.19 4.18 -1.47
CA HIS A 131 3.59 4.15 -1.88
C HIS A 131 4.30 5.50 -1.64
N CYS A 132 3.66 6.63 -1.96
CA CYS A 132 4.25 7.94 -1.69
C CYS A 132 4.48 8.17 -0.19
N LEU A 133 3.47 7.84 0.64
CA LEU A 133 3.58 7.93 2.09
C LEU A 133 4.68 7.01 2.64
N PHE A 134 4.83 5.81 2.05
CA PHE A 134 5.88 4.87 2.42
C PHE A 134 7.27 5.44 2.12
N VAL A 135 7.49 5.99 0.93
CA VAL A 135 8.78 6.60 0.56
C VAL A 135 9.10 7.80 1.46
N GLU A 136 8.11 8.64 1.78
CA GLU A 136 8.28 9.74 2.74
C GLU A 136 8.61 9.23 4.15
N ALA A 137 8.00 8.13 4.59
CA ALA A 137 8.25 7.51 5.88
C ALA A 137 9.66 6.91 5.97
N GLU A 138 10.09 6.17 4.95
CA GLU A 138 11.42 5.57 4.86
C GLU A 138 12.52 6.64 4.87
N ALA A 139 12.30 7.76 4.16
CA ALA A 139 13.22 8.90 4.16
C ALA A 139 13.31 9.59 5.54
N THR A 140 12.26 9.52 6.36
CA THR A 140 12.23 10.13 7.70
C THR A 140 12.84 9.21 8.76
N PHE A 141 12.63 7.90 8.63
CA PHE A 141 12.93 6.90 9.66
C PHE A 141 13.77 5.73 9.13
N PRO A 142 14.99 5.97 8.63
CA PRO A 142 15.82 4.89 8.09
C PRO A 142 16.16 3.81 9.14
N THR A 143 16.08 4.15 10.44
CA THR A 143 16.45 3.27 11.56
C THR A 143 15.30 2.94 12.50
N ARG A 144 14.09 3.48 12.31
CA ARG A 144 12.96 3.27 13.24
C ARG A 144 11.84 2.46 12.58
N PRO A 145 11.79 1.14 12.82
CA PRO A 145 10.84 0.27 12.16
C PRO A 145 9.40 0.55 12.59
N VAL A 146 9.10 1.09 13.78
CA VAL A 146 7.72 1.16 14.30
C VAL A 146 6.75 1.97 13.40
N ILE A 147 7.15 3.17 12.98
CA ILE A 147 6.29 4.02 12.12
C ILE A 147 6.26 3.47 10.69
N ALA A 148 7.36 2.90 10.23
CA ALA A 148 7.41 2.24 8.94
C ALA A 148 6.62 0.93 8.96
N ASN A 149 6.52 0.22 10.09
CA ASN A 149 5.91 -1.09 10.24
C ASN A 149 4.42 -1.06 9.95
N PHE A 150 3.72 0.02 10.30
CA PHE A 150 2.33 0.19 9.92
C PHE A 150 2.19 0.18 8.39
N LEU A 151 2.93 1.04 7.69
CA LEU A 151 2.92 1.08 6.23
C LEU A 151 3.55 -0.14 5.59
N TYR A 152 4.57 -0.77 6.18
CA TYR A 152 5.18 -2.02 5.70
C TYR A 152 4.18 -3.16 5.84
N SER A 153 3.42 -3.24 6.94
CA SER A 153 2.36 -4.23 7.08
C SER A 153 1.28 -4.03 6.02
N MET A 154 0.97 -2.78 5.68
CA MET A 154 0.02 -2.47 4.61
C MET A 154 0.60 -2.69 3.20
N TYR A 155 1.86 -2.36 2.94
CA TYR A 155 2.44 -2.22 1.60
C TYR A 155 3.29 -3.43 1.19
N LYS A 156 4.02 -4.02 2.14
CA LYS A 156 4.95 -5.14 1.96
C LYS A 156 4.35 -6.42 2.52
N THR A 157 3.12 -6.71 2.12
CA THR A 157 2.61 -8.05 2.26
C THR A 157 3.20 -8.90 1.12
N ASP A 158 3.91 -9.99 1.43
CA ASP A 158 4.46 -10.94 0.45
C ASP A 158 3.38 -11.79 -0.26
N PHE A 159 2.22 -11.19 -0.56
CA PHE A 159 1.20 -11.81 -1.39
C PHE A 159 1.59 -11.65 -2.86
N ASP A 160 1.86 -12.76 -3.55
CA ASP A 160 1.88 -12.83 -5.03
C ASP A 160 0.59 -12.27 -5.67
N ALA A 161 -0.51 -12.19 -4.88
CA ALA A 161 -1.81 -11.65 -5.26
C ALA A 161 -2.04 -10.17 -4.88
N THR A 162 -1.03 -9.47 -4.35
CA THR A 162 -1.15 -8.03 -4.04
C THR A 162 -0.52 -7.16 -5.11
N HIS A 163 -1.17 -6.02 -5.36
CA HIS A 163 -0.56 -4.93 -6.11
C HIS A 163 -0.48 -3.74 -5.18
N ASN A 164 0.74 -3.38 -4.76
CA ASN A 164 1.02 -2.23 -3.88
C ASN A 164 0.28 -2.29 -2.54
N GLY A 165 0.26 -3.45 -1.87
CA GLY A 165 -0.39 -3.61 -0.56
C GLY A 165 -1.92 -3.79 -0.59
N VAL A 166 -2.51 -3.85 -1.79
CA VAL A 166 -3.95 -4.09 -1.96
C VAL A 166 -4.17 -5.51 -2.45
N ILE A 167 -4.97 -6.30 -1.72
CA ILE A 167 -5.35 -7.65 -2.14
C ILE A 167 -6.33 -7.53 -3.31
N LEU A 168 -5.99 -8.13 -4.45
CA LEU A 168 -6.85 -8.16 -5.62
C LEU A 168 -7.82 -9.33 -5.52
N LEU A 169 -9.11 -9.03 -5.33
CA LEU A 169 -10.20 -9.98 -5.36
C LEU A 169 -10.73 -10.11 -6.78
N ASP A 170 -10.39 -11.22 -7.43
CA ASP A 170 -10.92 -11.51 -8.76
C ASP A 170 -12.32 -12.13 -8.66
N ILE A 171 -13.33 -11.32 -9.04
CA ILE A 171 -14.73 -11.77 -9.10
C ILE A 171 -15.19 -12.10 -10.52
N SER A 172 -14.28 -12.03 -11.50
CA SER A 172 -14.58 -12.34 -12.89
C SER A 172 -14.93 -13.81 -13.12
N HIS A 173 -14.43 -14.68 -12.24
CA HIS A 173 -14.70 -16.10 -12.33
C HIS A 173 -16.18 -16.39 -11.99
N HIS A 174 -16.91 -17.02 -12.92
CA HIS A 174 -18.35 -17.32 -12.79
C HIS A 174 -18.73 -18.02 -11.46
N LYS A 175 -17.86 -18.89 -10.94
CA LYS A 175 -18.07 -19.61 -9.65
C LYS A 175 -17.90 -18.74 -8.39
N VAL A 176 -17.41 -17.51 -8.50
CA VAL A 176 -17.21 -16.62 -7.35
C VAL A 176 -18.53 -15.96 -6.98
N THR A 177 -19.37 -16.65 -6.22
CA THR A 177 -20.68 -16.15 -5.79
C THR A 177 -20.65 -15.40 -4.47
N THR A 178 -19.59 -15.55 -3.69
CA THR A 178 -19.41 -14.89 -2.39
C THR A 178 -18.05 -14.23 -2.28
N PHE A 179 -17.92 -13.27 -1.36
CA PHE A 179 -16.66 -12.58 -1.08
C PHE A 179 -15.61 -13.53 -0.54
N GLU A 180 -16.00 -14.47 0.34
CA GLU A 180 -15.12 -15.51 0.88
C GLU A 180 -14.60 -16.41 -0.23
N LYS A 181 -15.42 -16.71 -1.26
CA LYS A 181 -14.94 -17.49 -2.39
C LYS A 181 -13.95 -16.74 -3.26
N ALA A 182 -14.17 -15.43 -3.47
CA ALA A 182 -13.22 -14.57 -4.17
C ALA A 182 -11.88 -14.56 -3.42
N LEU A 183 -11.96 -14.34 -2.10
CA LEU A 183 -10.82 -14.32 -1.20
C LEU A 183 -10.07 -15.66 -1.20
N GLN A 184 -10.76 -16.79 -1.05
CA GLN A 184 -10.15 -18.12 -1.11
C GLN A 184 -9.36 -18.35 -2.41
N LEU A 185 -9.87 -17.86 -3.54
CA LEU A 185 -9.19 -17.99 -4.83
C LEU A 185 -7.98 -17.06 -4.93
N SER A 186 -8.12 -15.82 -4.45
CA SER A 186 -7.02 -14.84 -4.42
C SER A 186 -5.89 -15.24 -3.48
N LEU A 187 -6.22 -15.84 -2.33
CA LEU A 187 -5.25 -16.20 -1.28
C LEU A 187 -4.73 -17.64 -1.37
N LYS A 188 -5.20 -18.44 -2.33
CA LYS A 188 -4.90 -19.88 -2.42
C LYS A 188 -3.40 -20.22 -2.38
N TRP A 189 -2.55 -19.29 -2.80
CA TRP A 189 -1.11 -19.51 -2.98
C TRP A 189 -0.23 -18.58 -2.17
N SER A 190 -0.81 -17.82 -1.24
CA SER A 190 -0.07 -16.80 -0.54
C SER A 190 -0.20 -17.01 0.96
N TYR A 191 0.94 -17.15 1.60
CA TYR A 191 1.07 -17.17 3.03
C TYR A 191 1.69 -15.85 3.44
N THR A 192 1.14 -15.24 4.48
CA THR A 192 1.76 -14.07 5.11
C THR A 192 2.09 -14.39 6.55
N TYR A 193 3.21 -13.83 6.98
CA TYR A 193 3.74 -14.05 8.32
C TYR A 193 3.05 -13.18 9.38
N CYS A 194 2.45 -12.06 9.01
CA CYS A 194 1.79 -11.18 9.98
C CYS A 194 0.52 -10.52 9.39
N PRO A 195 -0.63 -10.58 10.09
CA PRO A 195 -1.84 -9.87 9.69
C PRO A 195 -1.66 -8.34 9.86
N PRO A 196 -1.87 -7.53 8.81
CA PRO A 196 -1.76 -6.07 8.92
C PRO A 196 -2.90 -5.46 9.74
N ASP A 197 -2.67 -4.31 10.36
CA ASP A 197 -3.70 -3.59 11.13
C ASP A 197 -4.82 -3.07 10.23
N MET A 198 -4.47 -2.75 8.99
CA MET A 198 -5.40 -2.34 7.95
C MET A 198 -5.29 -3.26 6.74
N LEU A 199 -6.44 -3.65 6.23
CA LEU A 199 -6.51 -4.54 5.09
C LEU A 199 -7.39 -3.96 3.99
N PHE A 200 -6.79 -3.75 2.81
CA PHE A 200 -7.47 -3.25 1.63
C PHE A 200 -7.66 -4.34 0.60
N MET A 201 -8.89 -4.47 0.12
CA MET A 201 -9.27 -5.44 -0.89
C MET A 201 -9.92 -4.74 -2.08
N SER A 202 -9.30 -4.82 -3.24
CA SER A 202 -9.86 -4.30 -4.49
C SER A 202 -10.66 -5.38 -5.19
N VAL A 203 -11.90 -5.08 -5.54
CA VAL A 203 -12.80 -6.01 -6.23
C VAL A 203 -12.66 -5.78 -7.73
N ASN A 204 -11.92 -6.65 -8.40
CA ASN A 204 -11.69 -6.53 -9.83
C ASN A 204 -12.98 -6.82 -10.62
N ARG A 205 -13.61 -5.74 -11.09
CA ARG A 205 -14.83 -5.79 -11.91
C ARG A 205 -14.55 -5.68 -13.40
N ASN A 206 -13.30 -5.70 -13.81
CA ASN A 206 -12.93 -5.57 -15.20
C ASN A 206 -12.85 -6.95 -15.86
N HIS A 207 -13.84 -7.30 -16.68
CA HIS A 207 -13.78 -8.50 -17.52
C HIS A 207 -13.25 -8.15 -18.91
N LEU A 208 -11.98 -8.49 -19.17
CA LEU A 208 -11.33 -8.34 -20.48
C LEU A 208 -11.37 -6.91 -21.06
N GLU A 209 -11.44 -5.87 -20.22
CA GLU A 209 -11.48 -4.45 -20.64
C GLU A 209 -12.74 -4.04 -21.42
N ILE A 210 -13.71 -4.94 -21.63
CA ILE A 210 -14.87 -4.68 -22.49
C ILE A 210 -16.11 -4.32 -21.68
N GLN A 211 -16.33 -4.95 -20.52
CA GLN A 211 -17.54 -4.76 -19.73
C GLN A 211 -17.28 -4.82 -18.23
N LYS A 212 -17.93 -3.90 -17.51
CA LYS A 212 -17.94 -3.89 -16.04
C LYS A 212 -18.83 -5.02 -15.53
N ILE A 213 -18.29 -5.87 -14.64
CA ILE A 213 -19.03 -6.92 -13.95
C ILE A 213 -19.92 -6.28 -12.88
N ARG A 214 -21.24 -6.34 -13.08
CA ARG A 214 -22.28 -5.84 -12.15
C ARG A 214 -22.79 -6.88 -11.16
N LYS A 215 -21.97 -7.90 -10.89
CA LYS A 215 -22.30 -8.96 -9.95
C LYS A 215 -22.35 -8.39 -8.53
N HIS A 216 -23.44 -8.65 -7.81
CA HIS A 216 -23.50 -8.34 -6.39
C HIS A 216 -22.48 -9.20 -5.63
N VAL A 217 -21.68 -8.56 -4.77
CA VAL A 217 -20.74 -9.24 -3.90
C VAL A 217 -21.11 -8.86 -2.47
N ASN A 218 -21.53 -9.86 -1.68
CA ASN A 218 -21.84 -9.63 -0.28
C ASN A 218 -20.52 -9.41 0.47
N VAL A 219 -20.25 -8.18 0.89
CA VAL A 219 -19.06 -7.86 1.68
C VAL A 219 -19.41 -8.09 3.16
N PRO A 220 -18.76 -9.00 3.87
CA PRO A 220 -19.08 -9.28 5.26
C PRO A 220 -18.71 -8.11 6.18
N THR A 221 -19.43 -7.94 7.29
CA THR A 221 -19.10 -6.92 8.31
C THR A 221 -17.89 -7.34 9.14
N MET A 222 -17.78 -8.63 9.45
CA MET A 222 -16.64 -9.23 10.13
C MET A 222 -16.00 -10.26 9.19
N LEU A 223 -14.68 -10.24 9.10
CA LEU A 223 -13.90 -11.12 8.25
C LEU A 223 -12.88 -11.86 9.11
N ASN A 224 -13.03 -13.18 9.21
CA ASN A 224 -12.05 -14.03 9.88
C ASN A 224 -11.02 -14.50 8.84
N LEU A 225 -9.78 -14.09 9.04
CA LEU A 225 -8.65 -14.51 8.22
C LEU A 225 -7.65 -15.40 8.94
N SER A 226 -7.94 -15.87 10.16
CA SER A 226 -6.99 -16.65 10.96
C SER A 226 -6.48 -17.89 10.22
N ASN A 227 -7.31 -18.50 9.36
CA ASN A 227 -6.92 -19.66 8.56
C ASN A 227 -5.96 -19.35 7.39
N TYR A 228 -5.67 -18.08 7.10
CA TYR A 228 -4.78 -17.65 6.01
C TYR A 228 -3.42 -17.14 6.49
N PHE A 229 -3.27 -16.91 7.79
CA PHE A 229 -2.01 -16.49 8.40
C PHE A 229 -1.34 -17.67 9.09
N ASP A 230 -0.01 -17.65 9.17
CA ASP A 230 0.74 -18.74 9.80
C ASP A 230 0.52 -18.75 11.32
N SER A 231 -0.11 -19.82 11.82
CA SER A 231 -0.34 -20.08 13.25
C SER A 231 0.94 -20.04 14.10
N ALA A 232 2.11 -20.26 13.49
CA ALA A 232 3.39 -20.24 14.19
C ALA A 232 3.74 -18.87 14.81
N VAL A 233 3.09 -17.79 14.35
CA VAL A 233 3.33 -16.43 14.85
C VAL A 233 2.50 -16.10 16.10
N GLY A 234 1.72 -17.06 16.62
CA GLY A 234 0.98 -16.91 17.88
C GLY A 234 -0.14 -15.87 17.82
N THR A 235 -0.48 -15.36 16.63
CA THR A 235 -1.61 -14.46 16.40
C THR A 235 -2.78 -15.29 15.90
N ASN A 236 -3.47 -15.97 16.81
CA ASN A 236 -4.63 -16.79 16.44
C ASN A 236 -5.81 -15.96 15.93
N ASP A 237 -5.78 -14.64 16.11
CA ASP A 237 -6.93 -13.78 15.86
C ASP A 237 -6.62 -12.72 14.82
N ALA A 238 -6.72 -13.16 13.56
CA ALA A 238 -6.79 -12.27 12.41
C ALA A 238 -8.26 -11.97 12.08
N MET A 239 -8.97 -11.47 13.10
CA MET A 239 -10.32 -10.97 12.96
C MET A 239 -10.30 -9.53 12.48
N TYR A 240 -11.08 -9.25 11.45
CA TYR A 240 -11.15 -7.95 10.81
C TYR A 240 -12.58 -7.43 10.83
N ARG A 241 -12.76 -6.15 11.10
CA ARG A 241 -14.06 -5.46 11.01
C ARG A 241 -14.03 -4.48 9.84
N ARG A 242 -15.07 -4.50 9.02
CA ARG A 242 -15.22 -3.58 7.88
C ARG A 242 -15.21 -2.14 8.38
N SER A 243 -14.30 -1.33 7.84
CA SER A 243 -14.12 0.08 8.18
C SER A 243 -14.55 1.01 7.05
N GLY A 244 -14.54 0.54 5.80
CA GLY A 244 -15.01 1.33 4.67
C GLY A 244 -15.31 0.53 3.42
N VAL A 245 -16.19 1.05 2.58
CA VAL A 245 -16.54 0.48 1.27
C VAL A 245 -16.61 1.61 0.25
N VAL A 246 -15.81 1.51 -0.81
CA VAL A 246 -15.89 2.41 -1.96
C VAL A 246 -16.70 1.74 -3.05
N TYR A 247 -17.66 2.48 -3.58
CA TYR A 247 -18.50 2.07 -4.69
C TYR A 247 -18.21 2.90 -5.92
N HIS A 248 -18.31 2.27 -7.07
CA HIS A 248 -18.27 2.92 -8.37
C HIS A 248 -19.62 2.78 -9.07
N SER A 249 -20.21 3.91 -9.47
CA SER A 249 -21.46 3.98 -10.24
C SER A 249 -21.14 4.38 -11.67
N GLY A 250 -21.26 3.47 -12.63
CA GLY A 250 -20.85 3.74 -14.00
C GLY A 250 -21.22 2.62 -14.97
N ALA A 251 -21.37 2.95 -16.25
CA ALA A 251 -21.56 1.95 -17.31
C ALA A 251 -20.27 1.17 -17.59
N THR A 252 -19.14 1.85 -17.45
CA THR A 252 -17.81 1.29 -17.71
C THR A 252 -16.98 1.30 -16.43
N PHE A 253 -15.79 0.70 -16.47
CA PHE A 253 -14.82 0.79 -15.38
C PHE A 253 -14.13 2.16 -15.32
N TRP A 254 -13.94 2.80 -16.48
CA TRP A 254 -13.19 4.05 -16.62
C TRP A 254 -14.02 5.33 -16.43
N HIS A 255 -15.34 5.22 -16.58
CA HIS A 255 -16.25 6.35 -16.49
C HIS A 255 -17.39 6.05 -15.51
N GLY A 256 -17.51 6.89 -14.50
CA GLY A 256 -18.58 6.84 -13.51
C GLY A 256 -18.35 7.80 -12.35
N HIS A 257 -18.84 7.43 -11.18
CA HIS A 257 -18.79 8.24 -9.97
C HIS A 257 -18.46 7.37 -8.77
N CYS A 258 -17.49 7.79 -7.96
CA CYS A 258 -17.08 7.08 -6.76
C CYS A 258 -17.71 7.71 -5.52
N THR A 259 -18.21 6.86 -4.63
CA THR A 259 -18.80 7.25 -3.33
C THR A 259 -18.35 6.25 -2.29
N ALA A 260 -18.39 6.61 -1.00
CA ALA A 260 -17.98 5.68 0.05
C ALA A 260 -18.96 5.62 1.21
N HIS A 261 -19.01 4.45 1.84
CA HIS A 261 -19.51 4.28 3.21
C HIS A 261 -18.31 4.06 4.12
N VAL A 262 -18.26 4.79 5.22
CA VAL A 262 -17.12 4.77 6.13
C VAL A 262 -17.63 4.67 7.57
N ARG A 263 -17.05 3.78 8.35
CA ARG A 263 -17.36 3.65 9.78
C ARG A 263 -16.61 4.77 10.53
N LEU A 264 -17.32 5.50 11.38
CA LEU A 264 -16.70 6.57 12.18
C LEU A 264 -16.01 5.94 13.39
N SER A 265 -14.68 6.02 13.48
CA SER A 265 -13.92 5.45 14.60
C SER A 265 -14.17 6.15 15.94
N HIS A 266 -14.46 7.45 15.90
CA HIS A 266 -14.63 8.30 17.09
C HIS A 266 -16.05 8.28 17.69
N ALA A 267 -17.00 7.59 17.06
CA ALA A 267 -18.34 7.48 17.61
C ALA A 267 -18.31 6.56 18.84
N LEU A 268 -18.72 7.09 19.99
CA LEU A 268 -18.91 6.31 21.23
C LEU A 268 -19.86 5.11 21.01
N GLU A 269 -20.81 5.27 20.08
CA GLU A 269 -21.65 4.18 19.61
C GLU A 269 -20.92 3.36 18.54
N ARG A 270 -20.67 2.08 18.86
CA ARG A 270 -20.26 1.08 17.88
C ARG A 270 -21.29 1.07 16.74
N ASP A 271 -20.82 1.10 15.49
CA ASP A 271 -21.61 1.03 14.25
C ASP A 271 -22.30 2.30 13.74
N VAL A 272 -21.76 3.49 14.02
CA VAL A 272 -22.13 4.69 13.26
C VAL A 272 -21.39 4.71 11.92
N TRP A 273 -22.14 4.78 10.84
CA TRP A 273 -21.62 4.89 9.49
C TRP A 273 -21.89 6.28 8.91
N MET A 274 -20.98 6.73 8.06
CA MET A 274 -21.12 7.92 7.25
C MET A 274 -21.12 7.51 5.78
N TYR A 275 -22.09 8.01 5.02
CA TYR A 275 -22.00 8.04 3.57
C TYR A 275 -21.37 9.34 3.11
N THR A 276 -20.37 9.24 2.24
CA THR A 276 -19.69 10.37 1.61
C THR A 276 -19.85 10.34 0.09
N ASN A 277 -20.24 11.49 -0.44
CA ASN A 277 -20.36 11.77 -1.85
C ASN A 277 -19.87 13.20 -2.11
N ASP A 278 -18.57 13.32 -2.36
CA ASP A 278 -17.87 14.59 -2.52
C ASP A 278 -18.15 15.53 -1.33
N ARG A 279 -18.88 16.62 -1.57
CA ARG A 279 -19.22 17.64 -0.58
C ARG A 279 -20.26 17.19 0.45
N SER A 280 -21.00 16.12 0.14
CA SER A 280 -22.11 15.65 0.98
C SER A 280 -21.67 14.50 1.86
N CYS A 281 -21.75 14.71 3.17
CA CYS A 281 -21.64 13.67 4.18
C CYS A 281 -23.00 13.52 4.88
N ARG A 282 -23.41 12.29 5.17
CA ARG A 282 -24.63 12.00 5.95
C ARG A 282 -24.44 10.78 6.83
N HIS A 283 -25.10 10.77 7.97
CA HIS A 283 -25.19 9.61 8.85
C HIS A 283 -26.00 8.51 8.16
N GLU A 284 -25.51 7.28 8.23
CA GLU A 284 -26.17 6.08 7.76
C GLU A 284 -25.98 4.92 8.75
N ARG A 285 -26.79 3.87 8.58
CA ARG A 285 -26.63 2.60 9.32
C ARG A 285 -25.86 1.60 8.48
N ASP A 286 -25.26 0.60 9.12
CA ASP A 286 -24.55 -0.49 8.43
C ASP A 286 -25.43 -1.21 7.39
N SER A 287 -26.72 -1.38 7.69
CA SER A 287 -27.69 -1.99 6.77
C SER A 287 -27.81 -1.23 5.43
N ALA A 288 -27.60 0.09 5.44
CA ALA A 288 -27.64 0.90 4.22
C ALA A 288 -26.38 0.72 3.37
N CYS A 289 -25.22 0.49 3.99
CA CYS A 289 -23.98 0.08 3.31
C CYS A 289 -24.17 -1.25 2.56
N ILE A 290 -24.83 -2.22 3.19
CA ILE A 290 -25.16 -3.51 2.55
C ILE A 290 -26.16 -3.32 1.39
N ALA A 291 -27.23 -2.56 1.60
CA ALA A 291 -28.23 -2.29 0.57
C ALA A 291 -27.66 -1.55 -0.65
N ALA A 292 -26.69 -0.65 -0.44
CA ALA A 292 -26.05 0.11 -1.50
C ALA A 292 -25.32 -0.79 -2.53
N ALA A 293 -24.71 -1.89 -2.08
CA ALA A 293 -23.95 -2.81 -2.94
C ALA A 293 -24.79 -3.50 -4.03
N GLY A 294 -26.13 -3.44 -3.95
CA GLY A 294 -27.06 -3.97 -4.95
C GLY A 294 -27.87 -2.91 -5.71
N ALA A 295 -27.85 -1.64 -5.29
CA ALA A 295 -28.68 -0.57 -5.84
C ALA A 295 -28.04 0.13 -7.05
N GLY A 296 -27.34 -0.62 -7.91
CA GLY A 296 -26.60 -0.08 -9.06
C GLY A 296 -25.26 0.56 -8.71
N ARG A 297 -24.78 0.37 -7.48
CA ARG A 297 -23.44 0.78 -7.04
C ARG A 297 -22.57 -0.45 -6.88
N ASP A 298 -21.49 -0.50 -7.64
CA ASP A 298 -20.62 -1.66 -7.65
C ASP A 298 -19.47 -1.46 -6.65
N THR A 299 -19.33 -2.33 -5.65
CA THR A 299 -18.20 -2.28 -4.71
C THR A 299 -16.87 -2.47 -5.44
N VAL A 300 -15.96 -1.51 -5.36
CA VAL A 300 -14.64 -1.57 -6.02
C VAL A 300 -13.48 -1.68 -5.04
N LEU A 301 -13.63 -1.18 -3.83
CA LEU A 301 -12.61 -1.26 -2.79
C LEU A 301 -13.30 -1.48 -1.44
N VAL A 302 -12.73 -2.34 -0.61
CA VAL A 302 -13.17 -2.58 0.77
C VAL A 302 -11.97 -2.38 1.68
N ALA A 303 -12.18 -1.64 2.76
CA ALA A 303 -11.22 -1.50 3.85
C ALA A 303 -11.74 -2.25 5.08
N TYR A 304 -10.82 -2.98 5.70
CA TYR A 304 -11.01 -3.63 6.98
C TYR A 304 -9.94 -3.15 7.95
N GLU A 305 -10.31 -3.12 9.22
CA GLU A 305 -9.44 -2.84 10.35
C GLU A 305 -9.37 -4.10 11.21
N LYS A 306 -8.17 -4.45 11.65
CA LYS A 306 -7.96 -5.58 12.55
C LYS A 306 -8.64 -5.29 13.89
N VAL A 307 -9.32 -6.28 14.44
CA VAL A 307 -9.99 -6.17 15.74
C VAL A 307 -9.03 -6.65 16.80
N ASP A 308 -8.61 -5.75 17.68
CA ASP A 308 -7.87 -6.13 18.88
C ASP A 308 -8.79 -6.88 19.83
N GLU A 309 -8.44 -8.11 20.16
CA GLU A 309 -9.23 -8.97 21.05
C GLU A 309 -9.45 -8.34 22.43
N HIS A 310 -8.47 -7.58 22.92
CA HIS A 310 -8.56 -6.86 24.19
C HIS A 310 -9.70 -5.82 24.22
N LEU A 311 -10.21 -5.39 23.06
CA LEU A 311 -11.34 -4.46 22.95
C LEU A 311 -12.70 -5.17 22.82
N LEU A 312 -12.72 -6.49 22.63
CA LEU A 312 -13.96 -7.27 22.50
C LEU A 312 -14.57 -7.66 23.84
N GLU A 313 -13.77 -7.73 24.91
CA GLU A 313 -14.22 -8.24 26.22
C GLU A 313 -14.66 -7.16 27.22
N VAL A 314 -14.44 -5.87 26.92
CA VAL A 314 -14.75 -4.79 27.86
C VAL A 314 -15.98 -4.01 27.37
N ASP A 315 -17.14 -4.24 28.01
CA ASP A 315 -18.36 -3.42 27.85
C ASP A 315 -18.23 -2.05 28.56
N GLU A 316 -17.19 -1.85 29.39
CA GLU A 316 -16.84 -0.58 30.02
C GLU A 316 -15.62 0.04 29.32
N PHE A 317 -15.88 0.92 28.37
CA PHE A 317 -14.80 1.57 27.62
C PHE A 317 -14.07 2.62 28.46
N PRO A 318 -12.73 2.64 28.44
CA PRO A 318 -12.00 3.84 28.84
C PRO A 318 -12.42 4.99 27.92
N GLU A 319 -12.57 6.19 28.49
CA GLU A 319 -12.84 7.39 27.70
C GLU A 319 -11.86 7.51 26.53
N PRO A 320 -12.29 8.00 25.35
CA PRO A 320 -11.38 8.20 24.22
C PRO A 320 -10.17 8.97 24.72
N LEU A 321 -8.98 8.37 24.59
CA LEU A 321 -7.75 8.99 25.02
C LEU A 321 -7.76 10.43 24.51
N PRO A 322 -7.56 11.44 25.39
CA PRO A 322 -7.44 12.83 24.97
C PRO A 322 -6.50 12.88 23.78
N ARG A 323 -6.77 13.71 22.77
CA ARG A 323 -5.83 13.95 21.66
C ARG A 323 -4.46 14.21 22.28
N MET A 324 -3.61 13.20 22.30
CA MET A 324 -2.33 13.29 23.00
C MET A 324 -1.55 14.36 22.27
N LEU A 325 -1.20 15.42 22.99
CA LEU A 325 -0.36 16.45 22.42
C LEU A 325 0.99 15.81 22.10
N PRO A 326 1.65 16.18 20.99
CA PRO A 326 2.94 15.60 20.58
C PRO A 326 4.00 15.60 21.68
N ASP A 327 3.90 16.53 22.64
CA ASP A 327 4.82 16.66 23.76
C ASP A 327 4.66 15.55 24.82
N GLU A 328 3.46 14.98 24.99
CA GLU A 328 3.19 13.93 25.99
C GLU A 328 3.61 12.53 25.50
N ILE A 329 3.50 12.26 24.20
CA ILE A 329 3.88 10.97 23.59
C ILE A 329 5.39 10.74 23.70
N MET A 330 6.19 11.81 23.64
CA MET A 330 7.65 11.75 23.67
C MET A 330 8.24 11.70 25.08
N ALA A 331 7.52 12.22 26.09
CA ALA A 331 7.96 12.13 27.49
C ALA A 331 8.04 10.67 27.99
N PHE A 332 7.25 9.76 27.40
CA PHE A 332 7.30 8.33 27.70
C PHE A 332 8.50 7.61 27.07
N SER A 333 9.06 8.10 25.95
CA SER A 333 10.18 7.43 25.28
C SER A 333 11.55 7.78 25.86
N ASP A 334 11.66 8.89 26.60
CA ASP A 334 12.91 9.34 27.21
C ASP A 334 13.15 8.74 28.62
N GLN A 335 12.13 8.09 29.22
CA GLN A 335 12.24 7.51 30.58
C GLN A 335 12.86 6.10 30.62
N ASP A 336 13.10 5.45 29.48
CA ASP A 336 13.71 4.11 29.42
C ASP A 336 15.25 4.12 29.43
N GLY A 337 15.89 5.29 29.63
CA GLY A 337 17.35 5.47 29.52
C GLY A 337 18.12 5.72 30.83
N GLU A 338 17.47 6.09 31.93
CA GLU A 338 18.16 6.47 33.18
C GLU A 338 17.76 5.55 34.34
N GLY A 339 18.37 4.37 34.38
CA GLY A 339 18.07 3.40 35.44
C GLY A 339 19.16 2.37 35.72
N ALA A 340 20.45 2.67 35.51
CA ALA A 340 21.53 1.80 35.98
C ALA A 340 22.90 2.49 36.01
N ALA A 341 23.14 3.40 36.95
CA ALA A 341 24.46 3.63 37.55
C ALA A 341 24.39 4.73 38.60
N THR A 342 24.52 4.37 39.89
CA THR A 342 25.34 5.11 40.86
C THR A 342 25.32 4.38 42.20
N GLY A 343 26.51 4.03 42.70
CA GLY A 343 26.67 3.48 44.04
C GLY A 343 27.98 2.71 44.20
N GLY A 344 29.08 3.43 44.43
CA GLY A 344 30.36 2.80 44.78
C GLY A 344 31.52 3.79 44.79
N SER A 345 31.63 4.58 45.85
CA SER A 345 32.74 5.50 46.13
C SER A 345 33.73 4.87 47.13
N GLY A 346 35.04 5.04 46.88
CA GLY A 346 36.16 4.77 47.80
C GLY A 346 37.32 4.09 47.07
N GLU A 347 38.60 4.38 47.28
CA GLU A 347 39.34 5.34 48.09
C GLU A 347 40.82 5.21 47.61
N THR A 348 41.58 6.31 47.61
CA THR A 348 43.06 6.44 47.82
C THR A 348 44.11 5.72 46.95
N GLY A 349 45.25 6.43 46.72
CA GLY A 349 46.57 5.89 46.30
C GLY A 349 47.18 6.69 45.13
N GLU A 350 47.94 7.77 45.37
CA GLU A 350 49.41 7.81 45.58
C GLU A 350 50.24 7.55 44.30
N ASP A 351 50.97 8.59 43.89
CA ASP A 351 52.34 8.70 43.37
C ASP A 351 52.95 7.59 42.51
N GLU A 352 53.55 7.96 41.36
CA GLU A 352 55.00 7.84 41.12
C GLU A 352 55.42 8.32 39.72
N ASP A 353 56.54 9.04 39.71
CA ASP A 353 57.33 9.47 38.56
C ASP A 353 57.97 8.29 37.82
N GLY A 354 58.25 8.45 36.52
CA GLY A 354 59.02 7.46 35.76
C GLY A 354 59.36 7.88 34.33
N GLU A 355 60.44 8.65 34.18
CA GLU A 355 61.18 8.79 32.92
C GLU A 355 61.79 7.44 32.48
N HIS A 356 61.71 7.11 31.19
CA HIS A 356 62.72 6.37 30.39
C HIS A 356 62.21 6.29 28.94
N ALA A 357 62.87 6.94 27.98
CA ALA A 357 64.06 6.51 27.21
C ALA A 357 63.71 5.73 25.92
N MET A 358 64.04 6.41 24.82
CA MET A 358 64.37 5.96 23.46
C MET A 358 64.60 4.46 23.23
N THR A 359 63.96 3.92 22.19
CA THR A 359 64.60 2.97 21.26
C THR A 359 64.04 3.11 19.85
N GLU A 360 64.95 3.35 18.92
CA GLU A 360 64.82 3.15 17.47
C GLU A 360 64.53 1.68 17.16
N THR A 361 63.73 1.41 16.13
CA THR A 361 63.92 0.26 15.24
C THR A 361 63.26 0.53 13.90
N ASP A 362 64.11 0.62 12.87
CA ASP A 362 63.82 0.35 11.47
C ASP A 362 63.27 -1.07 11.28
N ALA A 363 62.27 -1.24 10.42
CA ALA A 363 62.12 -2.41 9.54
C ALA A 363 61.08 -2.10 8.46
N SER A 364 61.58 -1.91 7.25
CA SER A 364 60.84 -1.93 5.99
C SER A 364 60.35 -3.33 5.67
N GLU A 365 59.05 -3.51 5.46
CA GLU A 365 58.48 -4.67 4.77
C GLU A 365 57.83 -4.19 3.46
N ASP A 366 58.51 -4.51 2.35
CA ASP A 366 57.99 -4.43 1.00
C ASP A 366 56.93 -5.53 0.80
N GLU A 367 55.66 -5.15 0.67
CA GLU A 367 54.62 -6.07 0.21
C GLU A 367 54.65 -6.20 -1.32
N ASP A 368 55.06 -7.37 -1.77
CA ASP A 368 55.08 -7.82 -3.16
C ASP A 368 53.64 -8.15 -3.61
N GLU A 369 52.89 -7.16 -4.12
CA GLU A 369 51.56 -7.35 -4.70
C GLU A 369 51.65 -8.22 -5.97
N SER A 370 51.34 -9.51 -5.82
CA SER A 370 51.11 -10.40 -6.96
C SER A 370 49.80 -10.04 -7.69
N PRO A 371 49.80 -9.96 -9.04
CA PRO A 371 48.60 -9.63 -9.79
C PRO A 371 47.51 -10.71 -9.65
N PRO A 372 46.23 -10.31 -9.60
CA PRO A 372 45.13 -11.25 -9.43
C PRO A 372 45.05 -12.26 -10.59
N PRO A 373 44.71 -13.53 -10.30
CA PRO A 373 44.64 -14.57 -11.32
C PRO A 373 43.59 -14.23 -12.38
N ALA A 374 43.92 -14.50 -13.64
CA ALA A 374 43.03 -14.29 -14.77
C ALA A 374 41.70 -15.05 -14.56
N PRO A 375 40.54 -14.44 -14.89
CA PRO A 375 39.25 -15.08 -14.69
C PRO A 375 39.13 -16.33 -15.55
N ALA A 376 38.60 -17.39 -14.94
CA ALA A 376 38.36 -18.66 -15.61
C ALA A 376 37.37 -18.49 -16.78
N PRO A 377 37.57 -19.20 -17.91
CA PRO A 377 36.68 -19.12 -19.06
C PRO A 377 35.26 -19.58 -18.70
N PRO A 378 34.22 -19.05 -19.37
CA PRO A 378 32.83 -19.38 -19.08
C PRO A 378 32.58 -20.89 -19.22
N ARG A 379 32.02 -21.49 -18.17
CA ARG A 379 31.72 -22.93 -18.12
C ARG A 379 30.63 -23.25 -19.13
N LYS A 380 30.95 -24.10 -20.12
CA LYS A 380 29.95 -24.68 -21.02
C LYS A 380 28.98 -25.53 -20.21
N LEU A 381 27.68 -25.25 -20.33
CA LEU A 381 26.65 -26.03 -19.69
C LEU A 381 26.66 -27.47 -20.21
N THR A 382 26.56 -28.41 -19.30
CA THR A 382 26.38 -29.83 -19.63
C THR A 382 24.98 -30.07 -20.21
N ALA A 383 24.83 -31.13 -21.01
CA ALA A 383 23.52 -31.53 -21.56
C ALA A 383 22.46 -31.72 -20.46
N ASN A 384 22.86 -32.14 -19.26
CA ASN A 384 21.98 -32.30 -18.10
C ASN A 384 21.51 -30.96 -17.51
N GLN A 385 22.38 -29.94 -17.46
CA GLN A 385 21.99 -28.59 -17.04
C GLN A 385 20.99 -27.97 -18.03
N HIS A 386 21.21 -28.14 -19.33
CA HIS A 386 20.25 -27.72 -20.35
C HIS A 386 18.88 -28.42 -20.21
N LYS A 387 18.88 -29.73 -19.94
CA LYS A 387 17.65 -30.50 -19.72
C LYS A 387 16.90 -30.02 -18.47
N ARG A 388 17.61 -29.69 -17.39
CA ARG A 388 17.03 -29.12 -16.16
C ARG A 388 16.43 -27.73 -16.39
N LEU A 389 17.13 -26.86 -17.12
CA LEU A 389 16.66 -25.50 -17.43
C LEU A 389 15.39 -25.53 -18.30
N ARG A 390 15.35 -26.39 -19.34
CA ARG A 390 14.14 -26.60 -20.16
C ARG A 390 12.97 -27.12 -19.34
N LYS A 391 13.21 -28.04 -18.39
CA LYS A 391 12.18 -28.56 -17.49
C LYS A 391 11.67 -27.47 -16.54
N LYS A 392 12.55 -26.58 -16.06
CA LYS A 392 12.20 -25.40 -15.24
C LYS A 392 11.33 -24.44 -16.04
N MET A 393 11.74 -24.07 -17.26
CA MET A 393 10.96 -23.19 -18.17
C MET A 393 9.60 -23.77 -18.57
N LYS A 394 9.50 -25.09 -18.73
CA LYS A 394 8.22 -25.77 -18.99
C LYS A 394 7.28 -25.71 -17.79
N ARG A 395 7.79 -25.81 -16.56
CA ARG A 395 6.98 -25.68 -15.33
C ARG A 395 6.40 -24.28 -15.12
N ILE A 396 7.09 -23.25 -15.59
CA ILE A 396 6.64 -21.85 -15.50
C ILE A 396 5.81 -21.40 -16.71
N GLY A 397 5.49 -22.28 -17.66
CA GLY A 397 4.57 -21.99 -18.78
C GLY A 397 5.19 -21.36 -20.03
N PHE A 398 6.51 -21.21 -20.10
CA PHE A 398 7.19 -20.46 -21.18
C PHE A 398 7.67 -21.33 -22.36
N ALA A 399 7.34 -22.63 -22.37
CA ALA A 399 7.81 -23.57 -23.40
C ALA A 399 7.26 -23.30 -24.82
N HIS A 400 6.26 -22.43 -24.97
CA HIS A 400 5.57 -22.19 -26.22
C HIS A 400 5.98 -20.90 -26.95
N ILE A 401 6.93 -20.12 -26.43
CA ILE A 401 7.35 -18.86 -27.06
C ILE A 401 8.46 -19.14 -28.10
N PRO A 402 8.22 -18.89 -29.40
CA PRO A 402 9.21 -19.11 -30.44
C PRO A 402 10.44 -18.22 -30.24
N GLY A 403 11.64 -18.80 -30.19
CA GLY A 403 12.92 -18.09 -30.02
C GLY A 403 13.56 -18.23 -28.63
N LEU A 404 12.79 -18.55 -27.59
CA LEU A 404 13.32 -18.79 -26.23
C LEU A 404 14.05 -20.14 -26.06
N THR A 405 14.10 -20.96 -27.11
CA THR A 405 14.85 -22.22 -27.16
C THR A 405 16.26 -22.07 -27.76
N ASP A 406 16.68 -20.87 -28.16
CA ASP A 406 18.03 -20.62 -28.66
C ASP A 406 19.06 -20.89 -27.57
N MET A 407 20.05 -21.74 -27.89
CA MET A 407 21.06 -22.22 -26.95
C MET A 407 21.95 -21.10 -26.41
N LYS A 408 22.15 -20.01 -27.17
CA LYS A 408 22.90 -18.84 -26.71
C LYS A 408 22.13 -18.04 -25.66
N PHE A 409 20.82 -17.91 -25.84
CA PHE A 409 19.93 -17.21 -24.91
C PHE A 409 19.76 -17.98 -23.59
N LEU A 410 19.67 -19.31 -23.65
CA LEU A 410 19.57 -20.17 -22.47
C LEU A 410 20.85 -20.18 -21.61
N GLY A 411 22.02 -19.92 -22.21
CA GLY A 411 23.27 -19.75 -21.47
C GLY A 411 23.25 -18.49 -20.60
N ALA A 412 22.83 -17.35 -21.16
CA ALA A 412 22.74 -16.08 -20.44
C ALA A 412 21.71 -16.09 -19.28
N LEU A 413 20.66 -16.91 -19.38
CA LEU A 413 19.66 -17.06 -18.31
C LEU A 413 20.11 -17.97 -17.16
N HIS A 414 21.17 -18.78 -17.35
CA HIS A 414 21.63 -19.72 -16.32
C HIS A 414 22.27 -19.02 -15.13
N ASP A 415 22.91 -17.88 -15.38
CA ASP A 415 23.67 -17.15 -14.35
C ASP A 415 22.79 -16.12 -13.61
N LEU A 416 21.52 -15.98 -14.01
CA LEU A 416 20.54 -15.18 -13.29
C LEU A 416 19.98 -15.97 -12.12
N ASP A 417 19.94 -15.35 -10.95
CA ASP A 417 19.20 -15.90 -9.82
C ASP A 417 17.68 -15.90 -10.08
N ARG A 418 16.93 -16.48 -9.15
CA ARG A 418 15.47 -16.62 -9.29
C ARG A 418 14.76 -15.26 -9.40
N GLU A 419 15.21 -14.26 -8.66
CA GLU A 419 14.58 -12.93 -8.62
C GLU A 419 14.86 -12.15 -9.91
N GLN A 420 16.11 -12.18 -10.37
CA GLN A 420 16.55 -11.57 -11.62
C GLN A 420 15.81 -12.19 -12.83
N LEU A 421 15.64 -13.51 -12.84
CA LEU A 421 14.89 -14.19 -13.88
C LEU A 421 13.40 -13.82 -13.86
N CYS A 422 12.79 -13.71 -12.68
CA CYS A 422 11.39 -13.29 -12.52
C CYS A 422 11.18 -11.84 -12.99
N LEU A 423 12.08 -10.91 -12.63
CA LEU A 423 12.02 -9.51 -13.05
C LEU A 423 12.19 -9.34 -14.56
N LEU A 424 13.16 -10.06 -15.15
CA LEU A 424 13.38 -10.06 -16.59
C LEU A 424 12.14 -10.59 -17.33
N LEU A 425 11.55 -11.69 -16.88
CA LEU A 425 10.36 -12.28 -17.49
C LEU A 425 9.13 -11.37 -17.34
N ALA A 426 8.94 -10.74 -16.18
CA ALA A 426 7.85 -9.79 -15.93
C ALA A 426 7.91 -8.59 -16.90
N ARG A 427 9.12 -8.07 -17.17
CA ARG A 427 9.34 -6.98 -18.13
C ARG A 427 9.12 -7.41 -19.58
N ILE A 428 9.47 -8.65 -19.95
CA ILE A 428 9.23 -9.20 -21.29
C ILE A 428 7.73 -9.46 -21.55
N SER A 429 6.97 -9.83 -20.51
CA SER A 429 5.51 -10.05 -20.62
C SER A 429 4.68 -8.77 -20.67
N ALA A 430 5.26 -7.60 -20.41
CA ALA A 430 4.58 -6.32 -20.56
C ALA A 430 4.56 -5.90 -22.05
N PRO A 431 3.37 -5.75 -22.69
CA PRO A 431 3.32 -5.36 -24.10
C PRO A 431 3.80 -3.92 -24.30
N PRO A 432 4.55 -3.60 -25.37
CA PRO A 432 4.99 -2.24 -25.65
C PRO A 432 3.79 -1.34 -26.00
N ILE A 433 3.51 -0.37 -25.14
CA ILE A 433 2.39 0.60 -25.21
C ILE A 433 2.42 1.43 -26.51
N ALA A 434 3.60 1.60 -27.13
CA ALA A 434 3.76 2.39 -28.34
C ALA A 434 2.98 1.85 -29.57
N ALA A 435 2.65 0.55 -29.60
CA ALA A 435 1.88 -0.04 -30.70
C ALA A 435 0.36 0.14 -30.57
N ARG A 436 -0.16 0.58 -29.41
CA ARG A 436 -1.61 0.68 -29.15
C ARG A 436 -2.30 1.90 -29.77
N ARG A 437 -1.57 2.90 -30.27
CA ARG A 437 -2.16 4.20 -30.69
C ARG A 437 -2.38 4.40 -32.20
N GLN A 438 -2.03 3.46 -33.08
CA GLN A 438 -2.16 3.63 -34.54
C GLN A 438 -3.19 2.72 -35.23
N GLY A 439 -4.28 2.35 -34.56
CA GLY A 439 -5.24 1.39 -35.12
C GLY A 439 -6.70 1.78 -34.98
N LEU A 440 -7.16 2.93 -35.47
CA LEU A 440 -8.56 3.09 -35.93
C LEU A 440 -8.79 4.38 -36.76
N LYS A 441 -8.28 4.41 -37.99
CA LYS A 441 -8.91 5.17 -39.09
C LYS A 441 -8.76 4.34 -40.37
N ARG A 442 -9.77 3.50 -40.67
CA ARG A 442 -9.91 2.81 -41.96
C ARG A 442 -11.04 3.48 -42.74
N THR A 443 -10.68 4.41 -43.61
CA THR A 443 -11.51 4.79 -44.77
C THR A 443 -11.28 3.76 -45.87
N GLN A 444 -12.36 3.32 -46.50
CA GLN A 444 -12.36 2.40 -47.62
C GLN A 444 -11.69 3.03 -48.85
N GLN A 445 -10.71 2.34 -49.46
CA GLN A 445 -10.53 2.26 -50.92
C GLN A 445 -9.56 1.11 -51.28
N PRO A 446 -9.67 0.50 -52.48
CA PRO A 446 -9.05 -0.80 -52.78
C PRO A 446 -7.89 -0.67 -53.76
N TRP A 447 -6.67 -1.09 -53.41
CA TRP A 447 -5.62 -1.34 -54.41
C TRP A 447 -4.80 -2.60 -54.13
N ARG A 448 -4.66 -3.37 -55.21
CA ARG A 448 -3.75 -4.50 -55.43
C ARG A 448 -2.30 -4.02 -55.35
N ASN A 449 -1.43 -4.70 -54.62
CA ASN A 449 -0.20 -5.31 -55.15
C ASN A 449 0.65 -5.97 -54.05
N ARG A 450 1.26 -7.08 -54.44
CA ARG A 450 2.13 -7.94 -53.62
C ARG A 450 3.46 -7.27 -53.32
N HIS A 451 3.83 -7.17 -52.04
CA HIS A 451 5.23 -7.22 -51.62
C HIS A 451 5.38 -8.13 -50.39
N ARG A 452 6.43 -8.97 -50.45
CA ARG A 452 6.86 -9.94 -49.43
C ARG A 452 6.93 -9.31 -48.03
N ILE A 453 6.11 -9.80 -47.11
CA ILE A 453 6.24 -9.53 -45.67
C ILE A 453 7.41 -10.40 -45.15
N ARG A 454 8.46 -9.76 -44.63
CA ARG A 454 9.50 -10.41 -43.81
C ARG A 454 8.87 -10.78 -42.45
N SER A 455 9.26 -11.93 -41.90
CA SER A 455 8.57 -12.57 -40.77
C SER A 455 8.55 -11.72 -39.48
N PRO A 456 7.49 -11.80 -38.65
CA PRO A 456 7.39 -11.09 -37.37
C PRO A 456 8.47 -11.46 -36.33
N ALA A 457 9.12 -12.62 -36.49
CA ALA A 457 10.10 -13.16 -35.54
C ALA A 457 11.37 -12.30 -35.43
N LEU A 458 11.76 -11.59 -36.51
CA LEU A 458 12.95 -10.73 -36.48
C LEU A 458 12.78 -9.51 -35.56
N SER A 459 11.54 -9.03 -35.38
CA SER A 459 11.24 -7.83 -34.60
C SER A 459 11.31 -8.04 -33.08
N LEU A 460 10.91 -9.23 -32.61
CA LEU A 460 10.93 -9.57 -31.18
C LEU A 460 12.37 -9.79 -30.70
N ALA A 461 13.20 -10.48 -31.48
CA ALA A 461 14.60 -10.68 -31.16
C ALA A 461 15.37 -9.35 -31.11
N GLN A 462 15.05 -8.41 -32.00
CA GLN A 462 15.65 -7.07 -32.00
C GLN A 462 15.19 -6.24 -30.80
N ALA A 463 13.91 -6.30 -30.42
CA ALA A 463 13.40 -5.62 -29.23
C ALA A 463 14.02 -6.18 -27.94
N LEU A 464 14.15 -7.51 -27.84
CA LEU A 464 14.81 -8.19 -26.72
C LEU A 464 16.30 -7.82 -26.61
N ALA A 465 17.01 -7.75 -27.74
CA ALA A 465 18.41 -7.34 -27.76
C ALA A 465 18.59 -5.87 -27.34
N LEU A 466 17.65 -4.99 -27.70
CA LEU A 466 17.73 -3.57 -27.35
C LEU A 466 17.50 -3.33 -25.85
N GLU A 467 16.54 -4.06 -25.26
CA GLU A 467 16.22 -3.93 -23.84
C GLU A 467 17.26 -4.59 -22.96
N PHE A 468 17.82 -5.73 -23.40
CA PHE A 468 19.00 -6.33 -22.76
C PHE A 468 20.19 -5.37 -22.77
N ARG A 469 20.46 -4.70 -23.90
CA ARG A 469 21.55 -3.73 -24.01
C ARG A 469 21.37 -2.53 -23.08
N ARG A 470 20.15 -2.04 -22.89
CA ARG A 470 19.81 -0.96 -21.94
C ARG A 470 20.04 -1.37 -20.49
N HIS A 471 19.75 -2.64 -20.16
CA HIS A 471 19.95 -3.14 -18.81
C HIS A 471 21.45 -3.27 -18.48
N VAL A 472 22.25 -3.75 -19.43
CA VAL A 472 23.71 -3.87 -19.29
C VAL A 472 24.39 -2.50 -19.15
N THR A 473 23.91 -1.45 -19.83
CA THR A 473 24.49 -0.09 -19.69
C THR A 473 24.12 0.63 -18.39
N GLN A 474 23.10 0.16 -17.66
CA GLN A 474 22.69 0.76 -16.37
C GLN A 474 23.36 0.10 -15.17
N GLN A 475 24.14 -0.97 -15.36
CA GLN A 475 24.91 -1.63 -14.31
C GLN A 475 26.39 -1.72 -14.72
N PRO A 476 27.26 -0.77 -14.30
CA PRO A 476 28.65 -0.72 -14.75
C PRO A 476 29.45 -1.99 -14.38
N ASN A 477 29.07 -2.67 -13.30
CA ASN A 477 29.69 -3.94 -12.88
C ASN A 477 29.33 -5.13 -13.81
N LEU A 478 28.25 -5.04 -14.60
CA LEU A 478 27.85 -6.07 -15.57
C LEU A 478 28.57 -5.91 -16.92
N MET A 479 29.02 -4.71 -17.28
CA MET A 479 29.78 -4.46 -18.51
C MET A 479 31.15 -5.17 -18.49
N LEU A 480 31.82 -5.24 -17.34
CA LEU A 480 33.14 -5.88 -17.23
C LEU A 480 33.11 -7.39 -17.48
N THR A 481 31.96 -8.03 -17.28
CA THR A 481 31.78 -9.49 -17.51
C THR A 481 31.34 -9.81 -18.94
N ILE A 482 30.72 -8.86 -19.66
CA ILE A 482 30.15 -9.10 -21.01
C ILE A 482 31.05 -8.56 -22.14
N THR A 483 32.03 -7.69 -21.83
CA THR A 483 33.01 -7.21 -22.83
C THR A 483 34.22 -8.15 -22.99
N ARG A 484 34.30 -9.23 -22.20
CA ARG A 484 35.16 -10.41 -22.40
C ARG A 484 34.31 -11.59 -22.83
#